data_AF-A0A060LSY9-F1
#
_entry.id   AF-A0A060LSY9-F1
#
_cell.length_a   1.000
_cell.length_b   1.000
_cell.length_c   1.000
_cell.angle_alpha   90.00
_cell.angle_beta   90.00
_cell.angle_gamma   90.00
#
_symmetry.space_group_name_H-M   'P 1'
#
loop_
_entity.id
_entity.type
_entity.pdbx_description
1 polymer ?
#
loop_
_entity_poly.entity_id
_entity_poly.type
_entity_poly.pdbx_seq_one_letter_code
_entity_poly.pdbx_strand_id
1 'polypeptide(L)' 'MREDVVNYEKRGITITVREAKTEDATTLGRLRATLDGETDHFDRVYGEDV' A
#
# COMPACT_ATOMS: atom_id res chain seq x y z
N MET A 1 -15.28 22.02 6.35
CA MET A 1 -14.43 20.82 6.20
C MET A 1 -14.20 20.66 4.71
N ARG A 2 -12.94 20.69 4.24
CA ARG A 2 -12.64 20.39 2.83
C ARG A 2 -12.73 18.88 2.69
N GLU A 3 -13.44 18.40 1.68
CA GLU A 3 -13.39 16.99 1.32
C GLU A 3 -12.06 16.78 0.58
N ASP A 4 -11.03 16.28 1.27
CA ASP A 4 -9.69 16.01 0.73
C ASP A 4 -9.69 14.72 -0.10
N VAL A 5 -10.56 14.66 -1.09
CA VAL A 5 -10.61 13.58 -2.09
C VAL A 5 -10.00 14.10 -3.38
N VAL A 6 -8.89 13.49 -3.80
CA VAL A 6 -8.20 13.85 -5.04
C VAL A 6 -8.36 12.72 -6.05
N ASN A 7 -8.81 13.07 -7.26
CA ASN A 7 -8.96 12.11 -8.34
C ASN A 7 -7.87 12.34 -9.40
N TYR A 8 -7.23 11.26 -9.82
CA TYR A 8 -6.23 11.22 -10.88
C TYR A 8 -6.65 10.21 -11.95
N GLU A 9 -6.31 10.49 -13.20
CA GLU A 9 -6.45 9.53 -14.28
C GLU A 9 -5.08 9.32 -14.93
N LYS A 10 -4.66 8.06 -15.04
CA LYS A 10 -3.39 7.71 -15.68
C LYS A 10 -3.52 6.41 -16.45
N ARG A 11 -3.24 6.45 -17.75
CA ARG A 11 -3.27 5.28 -18.65
C ARG A 11 -4.60 4.50 -18.60
N GLY A 12 -5.73 5.22 -18.52
CA GLY A 12 -7.07 4.62 -18.43
C GLY A 12 -7.43 4.06 -17.05
N ILE A 13 -6.60 4.32 -16.02
CA ILE A 13 -6.88 3.96 -14.63
C ILE A 13 -7.27 5.21 -13.86
N THR A 14 -8.42 5.16 -13.21
CA THR A 14 -8.87 6.18 -12.26
C THR A 14 -8.35 5.85 -10.87
N ILE A 15 -7.65 6.79 -10.25
CA ILE A 15 -7.09 6.67 -8.91
C ILE A 15 -7.73 7.74 -8.04
N THR A 16 -8.36 7.33 -6.96
CA THR A 16 -8.92 8.23 -5.95
C THR A 16 -8.08 8.15 -4.68
N VAL A 17 -7.53 9.28 -4.27
CA VAL A 17 -6.77 9.43 -3.02
C VAL A 17 -7.65 10.15 -2.01
N ARG A 18 -7.76 9.58 -0.81
CA ARG A 18 -8.49 10.16 0.32
C ARG A 18 -7.80 9.81 1.63
N GLU A 19 -8.11 10.56 2.68
CA GLU A 19 -7.70 10.19 4.03
C GLU A 19 -8.26 8.81 4.42
N ALA A 20 -7.44 8.04 5.12
CA ALA A 20 -7.84 6.75 5.66
C ALA A 20 -8.80 6.94 6.83
N LYS A 21 -9.84 6.11 6.88
CA LYS A 21 -10.82 6.06 7.97
C LYS A 21 -10.65 4.78 8.77
N THR A 22 -11.26 4.71 9.95
CA THR A 22 -11.22 3.51 10.81
C THR A 22 -11.74 2.26 10.09
N GLU A 23 -12.72 2.40 9.20
CA GLU A 23 -13.26 1.31 8.38
C GLU A 23 -12.22 0.68 7.42
N ASP A 24 -11.17 1.42 7.06
CA ASP A 24 -10.12 0.94 6.16
C ASP A 24 -9.05 0.10 6.86
N ALA A 25 -9.05 0.06 8.19
CA ALA A 25 -7.96 -0.52 8.99
C ALA A 25 -7.67 -1.98 8.61
N THR A 26 -8.70 -2.78 8.36
CA THR A 26 -8.55 -4.19 7.94
C THR A 26 -7.85 -4.31 6.58
N THR A 27 -8.25 -3.50 5.61
CA THR A 27 -7.69 -3.52 4.25
C THR A 27 -6.24 -3.02 4.27
N LEU A 28 -5.98 -1.92 4.99
CA LEU A 28 -4.64 -1.35 5.13
C LEU A 28 -3.70 -2.29 5.89
N GLY A 29 -4.17 -2.97 6.94
CA GLY A 29 -3.40 -3.95 7.68
C GLY A 29 -2.97 -5.14 6.82
N ARG A 30 -3.86 -5.65 5.96
CA ARG A 30 -3.52 -6.70 4.99
C ARG A 30 -2.50 -6.23 3.98
N LEU A 31 -2.70 -5.05 3.40
CA LEU A 31 -1.75 -4.47 2.45
C LEU A 31 -0.37 -4.29 3.08
N ARG A 32 -0.31 -3.83 4.34
CA ARG A 32 0.93 -3.69 5.09
C ARG A 32 1.65 -5.04 5.25
N ALA A 33 0.93 -6.08 5.67
CA ALA A 33 1.51 -7.41 5.81
C ALA A 33 2.03 -7.97 4.47
N THR A 34 1.34 -7.71 3.36
CA THR A 34 1.82 -8.08 2.02
C THR A 34 3.10 -7.33 1.67
N LEU A 35 3.14 -6.02 1.87
CA LEU A 35 4.33 -5.21 1.60
C LEU A 35 5.51 -5.64 2.48
N ASP A 36 5.27 -5.89 3.78
CA ASP A 36 6.30 -6.34 4.72
C ASP A 36 6.86 -7.73 4.32
N GLY A 37 5.97 -8.67 3.95
CA GLY A 37 6.39 -9.99 3.45
C GLY A 37 7.13 -9.93 2.12
N GLU A 38 6.79 -8.99 1.23
CA GLU A 38 7.55 -8.73 0.01
C GLU A 38 8.92 -8.10 0.34
N THR A 39 9.01 -7.21 1.32
CA THR A 39 10.29 -6.60 1.75
C THR A 39 11.21 -7.56 2.52
N ASP A 40 10.67 -8.53 3.27
CA ASP A 40 11.44 -9.62 3.88
C ASP A 40 12.16 -10.49 2.82
N HIS A 41 11.69 -10.46 1.56
CA HIS A 41 12.35 -11.08 0.43
C HIS A 41 13.37 -10.18 -0.28
N PHE A 42 13.38 -8.87 -0.02
CA PHE A 42 14.33 -7.92 -0.60
C PHE A 42 15.61 -7.75 0.23
N ASP A 43 15.58 -8.08 1.53
CA ASP A 43 16.78 -8.10 2.38
C ASP A 43 17.61 -9.40 2.24
N ARG A 44 17.11 -10.40 1.49
CA ARG A 44 17.91 -11.58 1.14
C ARG A 44 18.88 -11.24 0.02
N VAL A 45 20.09 -10.85 0.40
CA VAL A 45 21.23 -10.91 -0.52
C VAL A 45 21.42 -12.38 -0.93
N TYR A 46 21.58 -12.62 -2.23
CA TYR A 46 21.87 -13.95 -2.77
C TYR A 46 23.19 -14.46 -2.14
N GLY A 47 23.12 -15.41 -1.20
CA GLY A 47 24.29 -16.03 -0.58
C GLY A 47 24.53 -15.80 0.91
N GLU A 48 23.54 -15.35 1.71
CA GLU A 48 23.65 -15.54 3.16
C GLU A 48 23.35 -17.00 3.53
N ASP A 49 24.43 -17.73 3.85
CA ASP A 49 24.41 -19.14 4.28
C ASP A 49 23.80 -19.29 5.69
N VAL A 50 23.08 -20.41 5.85
CA VAL A 50 22.40 -20.87 7.07
C VAL A 50 23.39 -21.32 8.15
#